data_AF-A0A7Y3BQS4-F1
#
_entry.id   AF-A0A7Y3BQS4-F1
#
_cell.length_a   1.000
_cell.length_b   1.000
_cell.length_c   1.000
_cell.angle_alpha   90.00
_cell.angle_beta   90.00
_cell.angle_gamma   90.00
#
_symmetry.space_group_name_H-M   'P 1'
#
loop_
_entity.id
_entity.type
_entity.pdbx_description
1 polymer ?
#
loop_
_entity_poly.entity_id
_entity_poly.type
_entity_poly.pdbx_seq_one_letter_code
_entity_poly.pdbx_strand_id
1 'polypeptide(L)'
;MPKPASCLLFPALVSMLLLAACGSDSTLEDCNYASTYDAIQASIFEAKGCTASSCHGEAMLGGLDLRANASFDALVRQPSTIDPSIQRVFPGDHELSLLYLKLEAATEGTDLGSLGQPMPIEGEPLSADELDAMRLWMRAGAPADSIVGGTLELLGCAGTFEPDPNKINPLPAPAPDEGVQFYAGGWGLDGESEDEVCFASYYDFTDTVPPDFQVDCDEFGEGRKCFAFRRNELAQDGQSHHSIISVYTPESDPKGEDWGPWACLGGDRAGQTCDPTAADACGPRSQCTTPAVTSVACVGYRHAPQDFGLGGGLGGSSGDTVIQLGGAQESTSVDVPPPGVYSVLPLKGFVSWNSHGFNLTKKRSSIEQWVNLTFAPEAERVFIREQIFEADNIFAMSTVTPFEKREICMTWTLPRYAQLMSLSSHMHVRGELFRIWLPPNEPCVGTAGCVPPTTEADYVSRLYDDPLYTYYDPPNDYSSAADEDRTLKACAVYDNGADNPLEVKRESTKPNTPTCSFFLANCGCEARERVCLGGAQQGTSCNGDNSVCGDGGVCDACPLYGGVTTDDEMFIPLGSYFVAEPSP
;
A
#
# COMPACT_ATOMS: atom_id res chain seq x y z
N MET A 1 103.49 25.28 -0.07
CA MET A 1 102.52 24.44 0.65
C MET A 1 101.56 23.84 -0.39
N PRO A 2 101.59 22.52 -0.60
CA PRO A 2 100.88 21.83 -1.69
C PRO A 2 99.57 21.13 -1.23
N LYS A 3 98.73 20.77 -2.21
CA LYS A 3 97.34 20.24 -2.13
C LYS A 3 97.23 18.84 -1.45
N PRO A 4 96.03 18.41 -0.96
CA PRO A 4 95.04 17.74 -1.83
C PRO A 4 93.53 17.89 -1.46
N ALA A 5 92.69 17.36 -2.37
CA ALA A 5 91.39 16.69 -2.17
C ALA A 5 90.05 17.45 -2.23
N SER A 6 89.30 17.09 -3.28
CA SER A 6 87.86 16.97 -3.55
C SER A 6 86.82 17.26 -2.45
N CYS A 7 85.73 17.94 -2.85
CA CYS A 7 84.37 17.50 -2.52
C CYS A 7 83.39 17.98 -3.61
N LEU A 8 82.67 17.02 -4.20
CA LEU A 8 81.72 17.18 -5.30
C LEU A 8 80.36 17.70 -4.78
N LEU A 9 79.71 18.54 -5.58
CA LEU A 9 78.36 19.06 -5.39
C LEU A 9 77.31 17.94 -5.53
N PHE A 10 76.43 17.81 -4.54
CA PHE A 10 75.21 17.00 -4.58
C PHE A 10 74.13 17.67 -5.46
N PRO A 11 73.52 16.99 -6.45
CA PRO A 11 72.19 17.34 -6.93
C PRO A 11 71.14 16.58 -6.12
N ALA A 12 70.13 17.29 -5.61
CA ALA A 12 68.97 16.70 -4.98
C ALA A 12 68.10 15.99 -6.03
N LEU A 13 68.01 14.66 -5.92
CA LEU A 13 67.08 13.82 -6.68
C LEU A 13 65.73 13.82 -5.94
N VAL A 14 64.69 14.36 -6.55
CA VAL A 14 63.31 14.21 -6.10
C VAL A 14 62.80 12.86 -6.61
N SER A 15 62.69 11.88 -5.71
CA SER A 15 61.97 10.63 -5.99
C SER A 15 60.47 10.89 -6.03
N MET A 16 59.87 10.83 -7.22
CA MET A 16 58.43 10.57 -7.37
C MET A 16 58.16 9.13 -6.92
N LEU A 17 57.51 8.96 -5.76
CA LEU A 17 56.81 7.72 -5.45
C LEU A 17 55.53 7.69 -6.30
N LEU A 18 55.51 6.79 -7.29
CA LEU A 18 54.29 6.31 -7.91
C LEU A 18 53.54 5.47 -6.88
N LEU A 19 52.54 6.07 -6.22
CA LEU A 19 51.45 5.32 -5.62
C LEU A 19 50.64 4.73 -6.79
N ALA A 20 50.85 3.43 -7.03
CA ALA A 20 49.89 2.64 -7.78
C ALA A 20 48.61 2.57 -6.97
N ALA A 21 47.70 3.51 -7.24
CA ALA A 21 46.30 3.32 -6.94
C ALA A 21 45.82 2.20 -7.86
N CYS A 22 45.67 0.99 -7.31
CA CYS A 22 44.73 0.04 -7.87
C CYS A 22 43.33 0.59 -7.56
N GLY A 23 42.91 1.60 -8.32
CA GLY A 23 41.50 1.81 -8.56
C GLY A 23 41.08 0.63 -9.42
N SER A 24 40.20 -0.21 -8.90
CA SER A 24 39.29 -0.96 -9.76
C SER A 24 38.54 0.10 -10.58
N ASP A 25 38.99 0.32 -11.81
CA ASP A 25 38.12 0.82 -12.86
C ASP A 25 37.05 -0.27 -13.05
N SER A 26 36.02 -0.26 -12.20
CA SER A 26 34.73 -0.81 -12.57
C SER A 26 34.16 0.20 -13.56
N THR A 27 34.60 0.10 -14.80
CA THR A 27 33.76 0.51 -15.91
C THR A 27 32.37 -0.07 -15.64
N LEU A 28 31.37 0.81 -15.50
CA LEU A 28 29.95 0.45 -15.43
C LEU A 28 29.63 -0.28 -16.74
N GLU A 29 29.87 -1.60 -16.76
CA GLU A 29 29.90 -2.43 -17.96
C GLU A 29 28.53 -3.06 -18.18
N ASP A 30 27.76 -2.44 -19.07
CA ASP A 30 26.73 -3.05 -19.91
C ASP A 30 25.64 -3.84 -19.17
N CYS A 31 24.78 -3.12 -18.43
CA CYS A 31 23.55 -3.70 -17.85
C CYS A 31 22.50 -3.98 -18.92
N ASN A 32 22.64 -5.13 -19.59
CA ASN A 32 21.64 -5.67 -20.50
C ASN A 32 20.87 -6.83 -19.84
N TYR A 33 20.25 -6.55 -18.69
CA TYR A 33 19.39 -7.51 -18.00
C TYR A 33 17.99 -7.51 -18.63
N ALA A 34 17.39 -8.70 -18.76
CA ALA A 34 16.02 -8.80 -19.28
C ALA A 34 14.97 -8.42 -18.23
N SER A 35 15.30 -8.55 -16.94
CA SER A 35 14.44 -8.18 -15.82
C SER A 35 15.25 -7.65 -14.63
N THR A 36 14.57 -7.01 -13.68
CA THR A 36 15.17 -6.65 -12.38
C THR A 36 15.65 -7.88 -11.62
N TYR A 37 14.95 -9.01 -11.74
CA TYR A 37 15.34 -10.25 -11.06
C TYR A 37 16.65 -10.82 -11.61
N ASP A 38 16.88 -10.75 -12.92
CA ASP A 38 18.16 -11.15 -13.52
C ASP A 38 19.31 -10.29 -12.99
N ALA A 39 19.07 -8.98 -12.79
CA ALA A 39 20.04 -8.09 -12.18
C ALA A 39 20.30 -8.42 -10.70
N ILE A 40 19.26 -8.72 -9.92
CA ILE A 40 19.39 -9.18 -8.52
C ILE A 40 20.19 -10.49 -8.45
N GLN A 41 19.89 -11.45 -9.33
CA GLN A 41 20.59 -12.73 -9.37
C GLN A 41 22.10 -12.52 -9.56
N ALA A 42 22.50 -11.68 -10.52
CA ALA A 42 23.90 -11.43 -10.82
C ALA A 42 24.58 -10.53 -9.78
N SER A 43 24.01 -9.36 -9.49
CA SER A 43 24.62 -8.31 -8.67
C SER A 43 24.52 -8.56 -7.17
N ILE A 44 23.54 -9.34 -6.71
CA ILE A 44 23.34 -9.62 -5.29
C ILE A 44 23.68 -11.08 -5.00
N PHE A 45 22.88 -12.04 -5.50
CA PHE A 45 23.05 -13.43 -5.06
C PHE A 45 24.40 -14.03 -5.46
N GLU A 46 24.86 -13.76 -6.68
CA GLU A 46 26.14 -14.27 -7.17
C GLU A 46 27.32 -13.42 -6.71
N ALA A 47 27.28 -12.10 -6.91
CA ALA A 47 28.40 -11.23 -6.58
C ALA A 47 28.69 -11.13 -5.07
N LYS A 48 27.67 -11.19 -4.20
CA LYS A 48 27.84 -11.20 -2.74
C LYS A 48 28.12 -12.60 -2.17
N GLY A 49 28.23 -13.61 -3.03
CA GLY A 49 28.57 -14.98 -2.63
C GLY A 49 27.46 -15.77 -1.95
N CYS A 50 26.20 -15.32 -2.03
CA CYS A 50 25.06 -16.05 -1.46
C CYS A 50 24.91 -17.45 -2.07
N THR A 51 25.27 -17.60 -3.35
CA THR A 51 25.24 -18.87 -4.10
C THR A 51 26.42 -19.79 -3.84
N ALA A 52 27.33 -19.46 -2.90
CA ALA A 52 28.47 -20.31 -2.58
C ALA A 52 28.03 -21.74 -2.22
N SER A 53 28.77 -22.76 -2.70
CA SER A 53 28.39 -24.17 -2.53
C SER A 53 28.16 -24.58 -1.08
N SER A 54 28.86 -23.96 -0.12
CA SER A 54 28.70 -24.20 1.31
C SER A 54 27.46 -23.57 1.95
N CYS A 55 26.80 -22.65 1.26
CA CYS A 55 25.69 -21.84 1.75
C CYS A 55 24.40 -22.17 0.98
N HIS A 56 23.91 -21.27 0.13
CA HIS A 56 22.71 -21.47 -0.69
C HIS A 56 23.03 -21.95 -2.11
N GLY A 57 24.22 -22.53 -2.33
CA GLY A 57 24.55 -23.29 -3.53
C GLY A 57 24.20 -24.79 -3.37
N GLU A 58 25.15 -25.68 -3.64
CA GLU A 58 24.95 -27.14 -3.57
C GLU A 58 24.48 -27.65 -2.19
N ALA A 59 24.93 -27.02 -1.10
CA ALA A 59 24.52 -27.41 0.26
C ALA A 59 23.05 -27.07 0.57
N MET A 60 22.46 -26.12 -0.16
CA MET A 60 21.09 -25.64 0.02
C MET A 60 20.73 -25.40 1.49
N LEU A 61 21.58 -24.68 2.24
CA LEU A 61 21.31 -24.41 3.66
C LEU A 61 19.93 -23.76 3.84
N GLY A 62 19.18 -24.25 4.84
CA GLY A 62 17.78 -23.85 5.03
C GLY A 62 16.84 -24.32 3.92
N GLY A 63 17.23 -25.34 3.14
CA GLY A 63 16.46 -25.85 2.00
C GLY A 63 16.31 -24.85 0.86
N LEU A 64 17.26 -23.92 0.70
CA LEU A 64 17.20 -22.81 -0.25
C LEU A 64 18.38 -22.92 -1.24
N ASP A 65 18.05 -22.97 -2.53
CA ASP A 65 19.00 -22.89 -3.64
C ASP A 65 18.86 -21.49 -4.28
N LEU A 66 19.91 -20.67 -4.21
CA LEU A 66 19.96 -19.33 -4.79
C LEU A 66 20.67 -19.30 -6.16
N ARG A 67 21.05 -20.45 -6.71
CA ARG A 67 21.66 -20.50 -8.04
C ARG A 67 20.64 -20.12 -9.12
N ALA A 68 21.13 -19.51 -10.20
CA ALA A 68 20.32 -19.14 -11.35
C ALA A 68 19.46 -20.31 -11.86
N ASN A 69 18.24 -20.00 -12.30
CA ASN A 69 17.16 -20.93 -12.71
C ASN A 69 16.47 -21.72 -11.58
N ALA A 70 16.92 -21.62 -10.32
CA ALA A 70 16.26 -22.26 -9.17
C ALA A 70 15.80 -21.24 -8.12
N SER A 71 16.54 -20.14 -7.99
CA SER A 71 16.36 -19.10 -6.98
C SER A 71 14.96 -18.52 -6.91
N PHE A 72 14.33 -18.19 -8.05
CA PHE A 72 13.03 -17.52 -8.06
C PHE A 72 11.95 -18.39 -7.41
N ASP A 73 11.80 -19.61 -7.92
CA ASP A 73 10.81 -20.59 -7.42
C ASP A 73 11.10 -21.03 -5.99
N ALA A 74 12.36 -20.99 -5.56
CA ALA A 74 12.76 -21.29 -4.19
C ALA A 74 12.48 -20.14 -3.21
N LEU A 75 12.26 -18.91 -3.69
CA LEU A 75 12.06 -17.72 -2.87
C LEU A 75 10.60 -17.26 -2.84
N VAL A 76 10.03 -17.01 -4.01
CA VAL A 76 8.76 -16.28 -4.14
C VAL A 76 7.60 -17.17 -3.71
N ARG A 77 6.82 -16.69 -2.72
CA ARG A 77 5.68 -17.41 -2.12
C ARG A 77 6.04 -18.75 -1.48
N GLN A 78 7.31 -18.99 -1.16
CA GLN A 78 7.73 -20.21 -0.47
C GLN A 78 7.76 -19.98 1.05
N PRO A 79 7.19 -20.89 1.85
CA PRO A 79 7.32 -20.82 3.30
C PRO A 79 8.79 -20.93 3.70
N SER A 80 9.19 -20.20 4.73
CA SER A 80 10.51 -20.33 5.29
C SER A 80 10.64 -21.62 6.11
N THR A 81 11.87 -22.12 6.27
CA THR A 81 12.11 -23.30 7.11
C THR A 81 12.24 -22.98 8.59
N ILE A 82 12.49 -21.71 8.94
CA ILE A 82 12.65 -21.28 10.33
C ILE A 82 11.28 -21.03 10.97
N ASP A 83 10.39 -20.42 10.21
CA ASP A 83 8.99 -20.22 10.55
C ASP A 83 8.13 -20.39 9.29
N PRO A 84 7.37 -21.50 9.16
CA PRO A 84 6.51 -21.73 8.01
C PRO A 84 5.40 -20.70 7.81
N SER A 85 5.09 -19.87 8.81
CA SER A 85 4.10 -18.78 8.69
C SER A 85 4.64 -17.56 7.95
N ILE A 86 5.97 -17.44 7.79
CA ILE A 86 6.64 -16.36 7.09
C ILE A 86 7.16 -16.87 5.74
N GLN A 87 6.92 -16.10 4.67
CA GLN A 87 7.43 -16.44 3.34
C GLN A 87 8.89 -15.97 3.17
N ARG A 88 9.67 -16.69 2.35
CA ARG A 88 11.03 -16.28 1.99
C ARG A 88 11.01 -14.94 1.25
N VAL A 89 10.14 -14.82 0.25
CA VAL A 89 9.74 -13.56 -0.38
C VAL A 89 8.22 -13.52 -0.45
N PHE A 90 7.64 -12.53 0.20
CA PHE A 90 6.22 -12.18 0.17
C PHE A 90 6.00 -11.06 -0.86
N PRO A 91 5.36 -11.34 -2.00
CA PRO A 91 5.11 -10.31 -3.01
C PRO A 91 4.25 -9.16 -2.47
N GLY A 92 4.68 -7.93 -2.75
CA GLY A 92 3.97 -6.70 -2.38
C GLY A 92 4.43 -6.09 -1.06
N ASP A 93 5.04 -6.87 -0.17
CA ASP A 93 5.52 -6.39 1.13
C ASP A 93 6.84 -7.04 1.56
N HIS A 94 7.84 -6.19 1.71
CA HIS A 94 9.18 -6.55 2.10
C HIS A 94 9.30 -6.86 3.61
N GLU A 95 8.47 -6.27 4.48
CA GLU A 95 8.50 -6.54 5.92
C GLU A 95 7.97 -7.95 6.23
N LEU A 96 7.10 -8.49 5.38
CA LEU A 96 6.63 -9.88 5.42
C LEU A 96 7.60 -10.88 4.75
N SER A 97 8.73 -10.41 4.22
CA SER A 97 9.70 -11.21 3.48
C SER A 97 10.94 -11.54 4.32
N LEU A 98 11.10 -12.81 4.72
CA LEU A 98 12.26 -13.25 5.52
C LEU A 98 13.60 -12.91 4.87
N LEU A 99 13.69 -12.97 3.53
CA LEU A 99 14.89 -12.58 2.80
C LEU A 99 15.26 -11.12 3.09
N TYR A 100 14.31 -10.20 3.00
CA TYR A 100 14.56 -8.78 3.24
C TYR A 100 14.98 -8.53 4.68
N LEU A 101 14.22 -9.05 5.66
CA LEU A 101 14.54 -8.90 7.08
C LEU A 101 15.98 -9.31 7.39
N LYS A 102 16.45 -10.42 6.80
CA LYS A 102 17.82 -10.91 6.99
C LYS A 102 18.89 -10.02 6.33
N LEU A 103 18.59 -9.45 5.17
CA LEU A 103 19.49 -8.55 4.43
C LEU A 103 19.58 -7.20 5.16
N GLU A 104 18.46 -6.67 5.61
CA GLU A 104 18.38 -5.44 6.40
C GLU A 104 19.11 -5.61 7.73
N ALA A 105 18.89 -6.71 8.46
CA ALA A 105 19.61 -6.98 9.70
C ALA A 105 21.15 -6.99 9.54
N ALA A 106 21.66 -7.42 8.38
CA ALA A 106 23.10 -7.41 8.12
C ALA A 106 23.61 -6.02 7.73
N THR A 107 22.76 -5.21 7.10
CA THR A 107 23.10 -3.91 6.51
C THR A 107 22.92 -2.78 7.51
N GLU A 108 21.83 -2.80 8.28
CA GLU A 108 21.38 -1.74 9.19
C GLU A 108 21.40 -2.16 10.66
N GLY A 109 21.57 -3.45 10.95
CA GLY A 109 21.64 -3.97 12.32
C GLY A 109 20.30 -4.19 13.00
N THR A 110 19.20 -4.29 12.24
CA THR A 110 17.88 -4.67 12.73
C THR A 110 17.91 -5.99 13.51
N ASP A 111 17.20 -6.06 14.64
CA ASP A 111 17.08 -7.31 15.42
C ASP A 111 16.11 -8.28 14.74
N LEU A 112 16.61 -9.48 14.42
CA LEU A 112 15.83 -10.56 13.83
C LEU A 112 15.02 -11.36 14.86
N GLY A 113 15.26 -11.16 16.16
CA GLY A 113 14.66 -11.96 17.20
C GLY A 113 14.89 -13.46 16.98
N SER A 114 13.80 -14.21 16.73
CA SER A 114 13.85 -15.66 16.50
C SER A 114 14.10 -16.06 15.03
N LEU A 115 14.21 -15.10 14.11
CA LEU A 115 14.34 -15.33 12.66
C LEU A 115 15.77 -15.67 12.21
N GLY A 116 16.63 -16.10 13.13
CA GLY A 116 17.96 -16.62 12.86
C GLY A 116 19.01 -15.52 12.70
N GLN A 117 20.08 -15.81 11.94
CA GLN A 117 21.21 -14.88 11.76
C GLN A 117 20.99 -13.92 10.57
N PRO A 118 21.55 -12.69 10.64
CA PRO A 118 21.68 -11.79 9.51
C PRO A 118 22.42 -12.43 8.34
N MET A 119 22.07 -12.05 7.11
CA MET A 119 22.68 -12.57 5.88
C MET A 119 23.15 -11.41 4.99
N PRO A 120 24.32 -11.51 4.33
CA PRO A 120 25.20 -12.68 4.27
C PRO A 120 25.97 -12.97 5.57
N ILE A 121 26.04 -14.25 5.99
CA ILE A 121 26.84 -14.66 7.16
C ILE A 121 28.32 -14.51 6.83
N GLU A 122 29.05 -13.72 7.63
CA GLU A 122 30.49 -13.44 7.50
C GLU A 122 30.92 -12.86 6.13
N GLY A 123 29.96 -12.48 5.29
CA GLY A 123 30.16 -11.82 4.00
C GLY A 123 30.02 -10.30 4.10
N GLU A 124 30.22 -9.61 2.98
CA GLU A 124 29.96 -8.18 2.89
C GLU A 124 28.43 -7.95 2.86
N PRO A 125 27.88 -7.08 3.75
CA PRO A 125 26.50 -6.66 3.66
C PRO A 125 26.17 -6.00 2.32
N LEU A 126 24.87 -5.83 2.05
CA LEU A 126 24.45 -5.00 0.93
C LEU A 126 24.76 -3.54 1.24
N SER A 127 24.95 -2.74 0.20
CA SER A 127 24.87 -1.29 0.30
C SER A 127 23.42 -0.84 0.50
N ALA A 128 23.22 0.40 0.95
CA ALA A 128 21.88 0.97 1.08
C ALA A 128 21.10 0.95 -0.24
N ASP A 129 21.77 1.25 -1.37
CA ASP A 129 21.14 1.22 -2.69
C ASP A 129 20.76 -0.21 -3.11
N GLU A 130 21.61 -1.20 -2.87
CA GLU A 130 21.28 -2.61 -3.16
C GLU A 130 20.12 -3.13 -2.29
N LEU A 131 20.07 -2.72 -1.02
CA LEU A 131 18.95 -3.06 -0.13
C LEU A 131 17.66 -2.39 -0.60
N ASP A 132 17.71 -1.13 -1.03
CA ASP A 132 16.55 -0.41 -1.57
C ASP A 132 16.07 -1.01 -2.90
N ALA A 133 16.99 -1.49 -3.75
CA ALA A 133 16.62 -2.23 -4.95
C ALA A 133 15.83 -3.53 -4.63
N MET A 134 16.24 -4.26 -3.58
CA MET A 134 15.51 -5.43 -3.10
C MET A 134 14.12 -5.05 -2.57
N ARG A 135 14.04 -3.94 -1.81
CA ARG A 135 12.77 -3.40 -1.29
C ARG A 135 11.80 -3.11 -2.44
N LEU A 136 12.25 -2.32 -3.42
CA LEU A 136 11.44 -1.92 -4.57
C LEU A 136 10.98 -3.13 -5.41
N TRP A 137 11.86 -4.11 -5.66
CA TRP A 137 11.48 -5.34 -6.37
C TRP A 137 10.38 -6.13 -5.64
N MET A 138 10.50 -6.31 -4.32
CA MET A 138 9.49 -7.02 -3.53
C MET A 138 8.15 -6.25 -3.50
N ARG A 139 8.18 -4.93 -3.26
CA ARG A 139 6.98 -4.08 -3.24
C ARG A 139 6.27 -3.99 -4.59
N ALA A 140 7.02 -4.09 -5.69
CA ALA A 140 6.48 -4.18 -7.05
C ALA A 140 5.78 -5.52 -7.37
N GLY A 141 5.72 -6.46 -6.43
CA GLY A 141 5.09 -7.77 -6.60
C GLY A 141 6.09 -8.91 -6.88
N ALA A 142 7.38 -8.67 -6.68
CA ALA A 142 8.47 -9.62 -6.94
C ALA A 142 8.40 -10.26 -8.35
N PRO A 143 8.30 -9.47 -9.44
CA PRO A 143 8.17 -10.00 -10.79
C PRO A 143 9.46 -10.72 -11.22
N ALA A 144 9.31 -11.79 -12.01
CA ALA A 144 10.44 -12.57 -12.54
C ALA A 144 11.04 -11.96 -13.81
N ASP A 145 10.20 -11.34 -14.63
CA ASP A 145 10.44 -11.08 -16.05
C ASP A 145 10.15 -9.63 -16.46
N SER A 146 10.11 -8.71 -15.50
CA SER A 146 9.86 -7.29 -15.73
C SER A 146 10.94 -6.39 -15.14
N ILE A 147 11.05 -5.17 -15.69
CA ILE A 147 11.92 -4.11 -15.14
C ILE A 147 11.12 -3.26 -14.16
N VAL A 148 11.49 -3.32 -12.89
CA VAL A 148 10.95 -2.45 -11.83
C VAL A 148 11.70 -1.12 -11.83
N GLY A 149 10.97 -0.01 -11.87
CA GLY A 149 11.56 1.33 -11.98
C GLY A 149 12.57 1.65 -10.87
N GLY A 150 13.69 2.26 -11.25
CA GLY A 150 14.77 2.68 -10.33
C GLY A 150 15.68 1.57 -9.82
N THR A 151 15.30 0.30 -9.98
CA THR A 151 16.07 -0.82 -9.39
C THR A 151 17.40 -1.06 -10.09
N LEU A 152 17.48 -0.91 -11.41
CA LEU A 152 18.72 -1.14 -12.14
C LEU A 152 19.77 -0.07 -11.80
N GLU A 153 19.34 1.19 -11.69
CA GLU A 153 20.19 2.29 -11.28
C GLU A 153 20.79 2.07 -9.88
N LEU A 154 19.96 1.65 -8.93
CA LEU A 154 20.38 1.29 -7.57
C LEU A 154 21.33 0.09 -7.53
N LEU A 155 21.21 -0.84 -8.49
CA LEU A 155 22.12 -1.98 -8.67
C LEU A 155 23.41 -1.60 -9.44
N GLY A 156 23.67 -0.30 -9.64
CA GLY A 156 24.88 0.20 -10.25
C GLY A 156 24.85 0.24 -11.78
N CYS A 157 23.68 0.16 -12.41
CA CYS A 157 23.57 0.27 -13.86
C CYS A 157 23.54 1.73 -14.32
N ALA A 158 24.40 2.07 -15.28
CA ALA A 158 24.36 3.36 -15.94
C ALA A 158 23.36 3.33 -17.11
N GLY A 159 22.40 4.25 -17.12
CA GLY A 159 21.45 4.36 -18.23
C GLY A 159 20.13 5.00 -17.83
N THR A 160 19.14 4.86 -18.71
CA THR A 160 17.73 5.11 -18.40
C THR A 160 16.97 3.89 -18.85
N PHE A 161 16.34 3.21 -17.92
CA PHE A 161 15.61 1.98 -18.19
C PHE A 161 14.11 2.31 -18.23
N GLU A 162 13.40 1.80 -19.24
CA GLU A 162 11.95 1.96 -19.30
C GLU A 162 11.28 0.90 -18.43
N PRO A 163 10.65 1.27 -17.30
CA PRO A 163 10.03 0.29 -16.41
C PRO A 163 8.77 -0.31 -17.04
N ASP A 164 8.47 -1.52 -16.60
CA ASP A 164 7.19 -2.18 -16.82
C ASP A 164 6.19 -1.82 -15.72
N PRO A 165 4.88 -1.85 -16.03
CA PRO A 165 3.84 -1.84 -15.02
C PRO A 165 4.07 -2.91 -13.94
N ASN A 166 4.03 -2.51 -12.67
CA ASN A 166 4.13 -3.46 -11.56
C ASN A 166 2.94 -4.42 -11.60
N LYS A 167 3.22 -5.71 -11.50
CA LYS A 167 2.20 -6.77 -11.45
C LYS A 167 2.53 -7.70 -10.31
N ILE A 168 1.51 -8.04 -9.52
CA ILE A 168 1.67 -9.04 -8.48
C ILE A 168 1.34 -10.42 -9.05
N ASN A 169 2.13 -11.42 -8.68
CA ASN A 169 1.76 -12.79 -8.97
C ASN A 169 0.39 -13.08 -8.35
N PRO A 170 -0.55 -13.72 -9.07
CA PRO A 170 -1.88 -13.99 -8.54
C PRO A 170 -1.80 -14.69 -7.19
N LEU A 171 -2.66 -14.27 -6.27
CA LEU A 171 -2.75 -14.88 -4.95
C LEU A 171 -3.29 -16.31 -5.10
N PRO A 172 -2.58 -17.36 -4.65
CA PRO A 172 -3.08 -18.72 -4.74
C PRO A 172 -4.38 -18.87 -3.96
N ALA A 173 -5.42 -19.45 -4.57
CA ALA A 173 -6.68 -19.70 -3.87
C ALA A 173 -6.46 -20.70 -2.71
N PRO A 174 -7.13 -20.53 -1.56
CA PRO A 174 -7.08 -21.50 -0.48
C PRO A 174 -7.73 -22.82 -0.90
N ALA A 175 -7.41 -23.91 -0.18
CA ALA A 175 -8.12 -25.16 -0.38
C ALA A 175 -9.62 -24.98 -0.04
N PRO A 176 -10.54 -25.69 -0.73
CA PRO A 176 -11.98 -25.49 -0.53
C PRO A 176 -12.48 -25.73 0.91
N ASP A 177 -11.77 -26.54 1.69
CA ASP A 177 -12.05 -26.82 3.11
C ASP A 177 -11.32 -25.85 4.08
N GLU A 178 -10.46 -24.97 3.56
CA GLU A 178 -9.69 -24.00 4.33
C GLU A 178 -10.17 -22.56 4.15
N GLY A 179 -10.76 -22.20 3.00
CA GLY A 179 -11.18 -20.83 2.74
C GLY A 179 -11.88 -20.60 1.40
N VAL A 180 -12.09 -19.32 1.09
CA VAL A 180 -12.62 -18.83 -0.20
C VAL A 180 -11.73 -17.72 -0.76
N GLN A 181 -11.79 -17.52 -2.08
CA GLN A 181 -11.13 -16.42 -2.77
C GLN A 181 -12.15 -15.58 -3.53
N PHE A 182 -12.03 -14.25 -3.40
CA PHE A 182 -12.63 -13.29 -4.31
C PHE A 182 -11.57 -12.81 -5.31
N TYR A 183 -11.98 -12.60 -6.55
CA TYR A 183 -11.14 -12.04 -7.60
C TYR A 183 -11.92 -10.96 -8.35
N ALA A 184 -11.32 -9.79 -8.51
CA ALA A 184 -11.98 -8.63 -9.10
C ALA A 184 -12.11 -8.70 -10.62
N GLY A 185 -11.25 -9.48 -11.30
CA GLY A 185 -10.97 -9.28 -12.72
C GLY A 185 -9.87 -8.21 -12.91
N GLY A 186 -9.62 -7.84 -14.18
CA GLY A 186 -8.59 -6.85 -14.54
C GLY A 186 -9.17 -5.64 -15.25
N TRP A 187 -9.31 -4.51 -14.55
CA TRP A 187 -9.74 -3.24 -15.16
C TRP A 187 -8.53 -2.54 -15.80
N GLY A 188 -8.75 -1.88 -16.95
CA GLY A 188 -7.65 -1.34 -17.75
C GLY A 188 -7.20 0.04 -17.30
N LEU A 189 -5.89 0.25 -17.23
CA LEU A 189 -5.28 1.53 -16.88
C LEU A 189 -4.23 1.91 -17.94
N ASP A 190 -4.41 3.07 -18.56
CA ASP A 190 -3.50 3.54 -19.62
C ASP A 190 -2.12 3.94 -19.04
N GLY A 191 -1.11 4.08 -19.89
CA GLY A 191 0.19 4.59 -19.47
C GLY A 191 0.09 6.07 -19.05
N GLU A 192 0.91 6.46 -18.08
CA GLU A 192 0.98 7.83 -17.55
C GLU A 192 -0.39 8.38 -17.11
N SER A 193 -1.19 7.53 -16.43
CA SER A 193 -2.56 7.84 -16.04
C SER A 193 -2.90 7.36 -14.62
N GLU A 194 -3.99 7.89 -14.07
CA GLU A 194 -4.55 7.54 -12.76
C GLU A 194 -6.07 7.47 -12.91
N ASP A 195 -6.70 6.48 -12.28
CA ASP A 195 -8.17 6.37 -12.25
C ASP A 195 -8.62 5.70 -10.95
N GLU A 196 -9.80 6.09 -10.50
CA GLU A 196 -10.51 5.43 -9.41
C GLU A 196 -11.82 4.88 -9.95
N VAL A 197 -11.90 3.57 -10.08
CA VAL A 197 -13.04 2.89 -10.67
C VAL A 197 -13.90 2.22 -9.63
N CYS A 198 -15.19 2.12 -9.95
CA CYS A 198 -16.13 1.27 -9.25
C CYS A 198 -16.68 0.19 -10.17
N PHE A 199 -16.83 -1.02 -9.64
CA PHE A 199 -17.62 -2.08 -10.24
C PHE A 199 -18.09 -3.10 -9.19
N ALA A 200 -19.06 -3.92 -9.58
CA ALA A 200 -19.61 -4.96 -8.75
C ALA A 200 -19.36 -6.35 -9.35
N SER A 201 -19.10 -7.33 -8.49
CA SER A 201 -19.16 -8.75 -8.83
C SER A 201 -20.13 -9.47 -7.92
N TYR A 202 -20.89 -10.42 -8.45
CA TYR A 202 -21.71 -11.31 -7.63
C TYR A 202 -20.90 -12.53 -7.17
N TYR A 203 -21.17 -13.01 -5.95
CA TYR A 203 -20.62 -14.26 -5.44
C TYR A 203 -21.72 -15.10 -4.80
N ASP A 204 -21.58 -16.43 -4.89
CA ASP A 204 -22.41 -17.39 -4.18
C ASP A 204 -21.55 -18.57 -3.72
N PHE A 205 -21.29 -18.64 -2.43
CA PHE A 205 -20.52 -19.71 -1.79
C PHE A 205 -21.41 -20.68 -1.01
N THR A 206 -22.73 -20.64 -1.20
CA THR A 206 -23.68 -21.50 -0.46
C THR A 206 -23.31 -22.98 -0.53
N ASP A 207 -22.88 -23.44 -1.71
CA ASP A 207 -22.49 -24.84 -1.95
C ASP A 207 -20.98 -25.11 -1.77
N THR A 208 -20.17 -24.06 -1.53
CA THR A 208 -18.71 -24.16 -1.40
C THR A 208 -18.25 -24.13 0.04
N VAL A 209 -18.89 -23.31 0.89
CA VAL A 209 -18.53 -23.20 2.31
C VAL A 209 -19.04 -24.43 3.08
N PRO A 210 -18.15 -25.19 3.74
CA PRO A 210 -18.55 -26.31 4.58
C PRO A 210 -19.53 -25.90 5.69
N PRO A 211 -20.53 -26.73 6.04
CA PRO A 211 -21.53 -26.41 7.06
C PRO A 211 -20.94 -25.99 8.42
N ASP A 212 -19.79 -26.57 8.79
CA ASP A 212 -19.09 -26.27 10.05
C ASP A 212 -18.65 -24.80 10.13
N PHE A 213 -18.47 -24.12 8.99
CA PHE A 213 -18.09 -22.71 8.89
C PHE A 213 -19.25 -21.75 8.70
N GLN A 214 -20.48 -22.27 8.56
CA GLN A 214 -21.67 -21.46 8.39
C GLN A 214 -22.24 -21.02 9.76
N VAL A 215 -22.67 -19.78 9.86
CA VAL A 215 -23.30 -19.19 11.05
C VAL A 215 -24.61 -18.49 10.67
N ASP A 216 -25.52 -18.38 11.62
CA ASP A 216 -26.69 -17.49 11.48
C ASP A 216 -26.23 -16.04 11.53
N CYS A 217 -26.76 -15.19 10.65
CA CYS A 217 -26.45 -13.76 10.62
C CYS A 217 -27.70 -12.94 10.30
N ASP A 218 -28.64 -12.94 11.24
CA ASP A 218 -29.92 -12.23 11.12
C ASP A 218 -29.73 -10.71 10.99
N GLU A 219 -28.56 -10.18 11.38
CA GLU A 219 -28.19 -8.78 11.18
C GLU A 219 -28.17 -8.36 9.70
N PHE A 220 -27.99 -9.30 8.77
CA PHE A 220 -28.05 -9.04 7.32
C PHE A 220 -29.38 -9.46 6.68
N GLY A 221 -30.34 -9.91 7.48
CA GLY A 221 -31.66 -10.36 7.04
C GLY A 221 -32.10 -11.66 7.73
N GLU A 222 -33.38 -11.73 8.11
CA GLU A 222 -33.94 -12.86 8.86
C GLU A 222 -33.69 -14.20 8.15
N GLY A 223 -33.05 -15.14 8.86
CA GLY A 223 -32.79 -16.49 8.37
C GLY A 223 -31.62 -16.59 7.38
N ARG A 224 -30.83 -15.52 7.20
CA ARG A 224 -29.63 -15.56 6.36
C ARG A 224 -28.49 -16.30 7.04
N LYS A 225 -27.68 -16.92 6.18
CA LYS A 225 -26.46 -17.62 6.56
C LYS A 225 -25.24 -16.85 6.09
N CYS A 226 -24.26 -16.81 6.98
CA CYS A 226 -22.94 -16.26 6.74
C CYS A 226 -21.89 -17.34 6.90
N PHE A 227 -20.65 -17.03 6.53
CA PHE A 227 -19.50 -17.86 6.83
C PHE A 227 -18.51 -17.08 7.70
N ALA A 228 -17.88 -17.79 8.64
CA ALA A 228 -16.93 -17.23 9.58
C ALA A 228 -15.49 -17.40 9.07
N PHE A 229 -14.69 -16.33 9.17
CA PHE A 229 -13.28 -16.33 8.75
C PHE A 229 -12.41 -15.58 9.77
N ARG A 230 -11.14 -15.95 9.85
CA ARG A 230 -10.17 -15.45 10.85
C ARG A 230 -8.89 -14.88 10.23
N ARG A 231 -8.77 -14.94 8.91
CA ARG A 231 -7.65 -14.33 8.18
C ARG A 231 -8.16 -13.78 6.88
N ASN A 232 -7.69 -12.60 6.54
CA ASN A 232 -8.04 -11.89 5.34
C ASN A 232 -6.74 -11.38 4.69
N GLU A 233 -6.44 -11.88 3.50
CA GLU A 233 -5.28 -11.48 2.73
C GLU A 233 -5.74 -10.87 1.40
N LEU A 234 -5.51 -9.58 1.26
CA LEU A 234 -5.67 -8.85 0.01
C LEU A 234 -4.32 -8.79 -0.70
N ALA A 235 -4.32 -9.09 -1.99
CA ALA A 235 -3.21 -8.80 -2.89
C ALA A 235 -3.74 -8.07 -4.12
N GLN A 236 -3.03 -7.06 -4.59
CA GLN A 236 -3.34 -6.30 -5.77
C GLN A 236 -2.07 -5.90 -6.51
N ASP A 237 -2.21 -5.59 -7.81
CA ASP A 237 -1.06 -5.10 -8.57
C ASP A 237 -0.46 -3.83 -7.94
N GLY A 238 0.87 -3.74 -7.93
CA GLY A 238 1.62 -2.66 -7.25
C GLY A 238 1.57 -1.29 -7.94
N GLN A 239 0.50 -1.05 -8.67
CA GLN A 239 0.11 0.21 -9.30
C GLN A 239 -1.11 0.82 -8.57
N SER A 240 -1.46 0.29 -7.40
CA SER A 240 -2.62 0.72 -6.63
C SER A 240 -2.20 1.69 -5.52
N HIS A 241 -2.92 2.80 -5.40
CA HIS A 241 -2.82 3.71 -4.27
C HIS A 241 -3.68 3.24 -3.11
N HIS A 242 -4.91 2.78 -3.38
CA HIS A 242 -5.68 2.02 -2.42
C HIS A 242 -6.72 1.11 -3.09
N SER A 243 -7.13 0.10 -2.34
CA SER A 243 -8.30 -0.71 -2.62
C SER A 243 -9.25 -0.67 -1.45
N ILE A 244 -10.51 -0.34 -1.71
CA ILE A 244 -11.57 -0.44 -0.72
C ILE A 244 -12.59 -1.44 -1.24
N ILE A 245 -12.73 -2.55 -0.52
CA ILE A 245 -13.53 -3.68 -0.95
C ILE A 245 -14.58 -3.94 0.10
N SER A 246 -15.84 -3.89 -0.30
CA SER A 246 -16.97 -4.06 0.61
C SER A 246 -17.97 -5.07 0.05
N VAL A 247 -18.80 -5.65 0.92
CA VAL A 247 -19.95 -6.47 0.53
C VAL A 247 -21.22 -5.67 0.72
N TYR A 248 -22.02 -5.56 -0.34
CA TYR A 248 -23.38 -5.06 -0.26
C TYR A 248 -24.27 -6.11 0.40
N THR A 249 -24.83 -5.75 1.56
CA THR A 249 -25.57 -6.68 2.42
C THR A 249 -27.05 -6.76 2.11
N PRO A 250 -27.77 -5.76 1.55
CA PRO A 250 -29.18 -5.94 1.21
C PRO A 250 -29.41 -7.08 0.22
N GLU A 251 -30.51 -7.80 0.40
CA GLU A 251 -30.89 -8.87 -0.51
C GLU A 251 -31.24 -8.28 -1.89
N SER A 252 -30.70 -8.88 -2.96
CA SER A 252 -30.86 -8.39 -4.32
C SER A 252 -30.73 -9.54 -5.33
N ASP A 253 -31.51 -9.47 -6.42
CA ASP A 253 -31.40 -10.40 -7.54
C ASP A 253 -30.28 -9.90 -8.49
N PRO A 254 -29.20 -10.66 -8.72
CA PRO A 254 -28.13 -10.26 -9.66
C PRO A 254 -28.61 -10.13 -11.10
N LYS A 255 -29.80 -10.65 -11.43
CA LYS A 255 -30.46 -10.49 -12.74
C LYS A 255 -31.56 -9.44 -12.72
N GLY A 256 -31.73 -8.72 -11.61
CA GLY A 256 -32.66 -7.61 -11.45
C GLY A 256 -32.25 -6.37 -12.25
N GLU A 257 -33.17 -5.42 -12.40
CA GLU A 257 -32.98 -4.22 -13.24
C GLU A 257 -31.95 -3.23 -12.68
N ASP A 258 -31.65 -3.31 -11.39
CA ASP A 258 -30.68 -2.44 -10.71
C ASP A 258 -29.22 -2.79 -11.02
N TRP A 259 -28.96 -4.01 -11.53
CA TRP A 259 -27.61 -4.53 -11.73
C TRP A 259 -27.25 -4.68 -13.21
N GLY A 260 -26.00 -4.31 -13.53
CA GLY A 260 -25.41 -4.58 -14.84
C GLY A 260 -25.34 -3.37 -15.78
N PRO A 261 -25.09 -3.59 -17.09
CA PRO A 261 -25.00 -4.89 -17.76
C PRO A 261 -23.79 -5.72 -17.31
N TRP A 262 -23.92 -7.04 -17.34
CA TRP A 262 -22.86 -7.98 -16.95
C TRP A 262 -21.95 -8.34 -18.12
N ALA A 263 -20.65 -8.20 -17.93
CA ALA A 263 -19.63 -8.61 -18.89
C ALA A 263 -18.36 -9.12 -18.19
N CYS A 264 -17.58 -9.92 -18.91
CA CYS A 264 -16.30 -10.41 -18.42
C CYS A 264 -15.27 -9.26 -18.35
N LEU A 265 -14.65 -9.10 -17.18
CA LEU A 265 -13.60 -8.12 -16.91
C LEU A 265 -12.25 -8.83 -16.78
N GLY A 266 -11.32 -8.52 -17.67
CA GLY A 266 -10.03 -9.21 -17.79
C GLY A 266 -10.08 -10.50 -18.62
N GLY A 267 -8.92 -11.14 -18.81
CA GLY A 267 -8.75 -12.42 -19.50
C GLY A 267 -9.16 -12.44 -20.99
N ASP A 268 -9.14 -13.63 -21.59
CA ASP A 268 -9.39 -13.83 -23.03
C ASP A 268 -10.83 -13.52 -23.46
N ARG A 269 -11.76 -13.46 -22.49
CA ARG A 269 -13.19 -13.18 -22.73
C ARG A 269 -13.59 -11.75 -22.41
N ALA A 270 -12.64 -10.85 -22.15
CA ALA A 270 -12.93 -9.46 -21.81
C ALA A 270 -13.99 -8.82 -22.73
N GLY A 271 -15.00 -8.21 -22.14
CA GLY A 271 -16.12 -7.54 -22.82
C GLY A 271 -17.24 -8.47 -23.33
N GLN A 272 -17.11 -9.79 -23.23
CA GLN A 272 -18.20 -10.72 -23.57
C GLN A 272 -19.26 -10.71 -22.48
N THR A 273 -20.54 -10.74 -22.88
CA THR A 273 -21.66 -10.86 -21.92
C THR A 273 -21.56 -12.16 -21.13
N CYS A 274 -21.85 -12.08 -19.83
CA CYS A 274 -21.80 -13.21 -18.92
C CYS A 274 -23.06 -13.27 -18.05
N ASP A 275 -23.34 -14.45 -17.49
CA ASP A 275 -24.33 -14.62 -16.45
C ASP A 275 -23.62 -14.53 -15.09
N PRO A 276 -23.95 -13.54 -14.22
CA PRO A 276 -23.28 -13.38 -12.93
C PRO A 276 -23.47 -14.57 -11.99
N THR A 277 -24.46 -15.43 -12.24
CA THR A 277 -24.75 -16.61 -11.41
C THR A 277 -24.07 -17.89 -11.92
N ALA A 278 -23.44 -17.84 -13.09
CA ALA A 278 -22.76 -19.00 -13.67
C ALA A 278 -21.28 -19.01 -13.24
N ALA A 279 -20.88 -20.06 -12.51
CA ALA A 279 -19.49 -20.32 -12.19
C ALA A 279 -18.63 -20.37 -13.47
N ASP A 280 -17.44 -19.76 -13.42
CA ASP A 280 -16.43 -19.74 -14.49
C ASP A 280 -16.92 -19.25 -15.86
N ALA A 281 -18.00 -18.45 -15.92
CA ALA A 281 -18.55 -17.94 -17.18
C ALA A 281 -17.52 -17.21 -18.06
N CYS A 282 -16.52 -16.58 -17.43
CA CYS A 282 -15.51 -15.76 -18.08
C CYS A 282 -14.16 -16.46 -18.31
N GLY A 283 -13.98 -17.68 -17.78
CA GLY A 283 -12.72 -18.42 -17.90
C GLY A 283 -11.59 -17.87 -17.02
N PRO A 284 -10.34 -18.33 -17.22
CA PRO A 284 -9.21 -17.97 -16.37
C PRO A 284 -8.91 -16.47 -16.39
N ARG A 285 -8.48 -15.93 -15.24
CA ARG A 285 -8.03 -14.53 -15.08
C ARG A 285 -9.07 -13.52 -15.59
N SER A 286 -10.36 -13.83 -15.40
CA SER A 286 -11.48 -12.96 -15.72
C SER A 286 -12.60 -13.11 -14.70
N GLN A 287 -13.38 -12.06 -14.46
CA GLN A 287 -14.53 -12.07 -13.55
C GLN A 287 -15.77 -11.52 -14.27
N CYS A 288 -16.95 -12.10 -14.01
CA CYS A 288 -18.21 -11.52 -14.49
C CYS A 288 -18.58 -10.32 -13.58
N THR A 289 -18.56 -9.11 -14.14
CA THR A 289 -18.79 -7.87 -13.38
C THR A 289 -19.79 -6.95 -14.08
N THR A 290 -20.31 -6.00 -13.33
CA THR A 290 -20.89 -4.78 -13.91
C THR A 290 -19.77 -3.91 -14.52
N PRO A 291 -20.08 -2.84 -15.28
CA PRO A 291 -19.05 -2.05 -15.96
C PRO A 291 -18.11 -1.33 -14.96
N ALA A 292 -16.81 -1.56 -15.08
CA ALA A 292 -15.79 -0.76 -14.40
C ALA A 292 -15.76 0.64 -15.02
N VAL A 293 -16.17 1.65 -14.23
CA VAL A 293 -16.19 3.05 -14.65
C VAL A 293 -15.63 3.92 -13.53
N THR A 294 -15.04 5.06 -13.91
CA THR A 294 -14.62 6.10 -12.96
C THR A 294 -15.76 6.46 -12.02
N SER A 295 -15.57 6.19 -10.74
CA SER A 295 -16.54 6.49 -9.69
C SER A 295 -15.86 6.36 -8.33
N VAL A 296 -15.61 7.50 -7.71
CA VAL A 296 -14.94 7.60 -6.42
C VAL A 296 -15.80 7.00 -5.32
N ALA A 297 -15.21 6.15 -4.48
CA ALA A 297 -15.86 5.44 -3.38
C ALA A 297 -17.18 4.75 -3.78
N CYS A 298 -17.35 4.41 -5.07
CA CYS A 298 -18.61 3.92 -5.65
C CYS A 298 -19.84 4.86 -5.47
N VAL A 299 -19.61 6.13 -5.14
CA VAL A 299 -20.67 7.13 -4.93
C VAL A 299 -21.45 7.38 -6.22
N GLY A 300 -22.76 7.13 -6.19
CA GLY A 300 -23.63 7.34 -7.35
C GLY A 300 -23.40 6.34 -8.49
N TYR A 301 -22.81 5.18 -8.19
CA TYR A 301 -22.55 4.13 -9.17
C TYR A 301 -23.85 3.63 -9.81
N ARG A 302 -24.04 3.94 -11.10
CA ARG A 302 -25.30 3.77 -11.83
C ARG A 302 -25.64 2.33 -12.26
N HIS A 303 -24.77 1.38 -11.96
CA HIS A 303 -24.89 -0.03 -12.39
C HIS A 303 -25.18 -0.97 -11.20
N ALA A 304 -25.56 -0.38 -10.07
CA ALA A 304 -25.97 -1.03 -8.83
C ALA A 304 -27.04 -0.16 -8.14
N PRO A 305 -27.68 -0.65 -7.06
CA PRO A 305 -28.57 0.15 -6.20
C PRO A 305 -27.92 1.45 -5.69
N GLN A 306 -28.74 2.45 -5.39
CA GLN A 306 -28.27 3.79 -5.00
C GLN A 306 -27.42 3.80 -3.71
N ASP A 307 -27.65 2.83 -2.83
CA ASP A 307 -27.00 2.64 -1.53
C ASP A 307 -25.80 1.66 -1.59
N PHE A 308 -25.30 1.37 -2.80
CA PHE A 308 -24.14 0.49 -3.03
C PHE A 308 -22.79 1.15 -2.69
N GLY A 309 -22.69 2.46 -2.86
CA GLY A 309 -21.44 3.20 -2.63
C GLY A 309 -21.12 3.43 -1.16
N LEU A 310 -19.83 3.58 -0.84
CA LEU A 310 -19.38 3.93 0.50
C LEU A 310 -19.95 5.29 0.90
N GLY A 311 -20.55 5.33 2.08
CA GLY A 311 -21.06 6.56 2.67
C GLY A 311 -22.43 7.02 2.18
N GLY A 312 -23.23 6.16 1.53
CA GLY A 312 -24.57 6.53 1.03
C GLY A 312 -24.55 7.74 0.09
N GLY A 313 -23.39 7.99 -0.53
CA GLY A 313 -23.15 9.07 -1.46
C GLY A 313 -22.43 10.31 -0.91
N LEU A 314 -22.35 10.56 0.40
CA LEU A 314 -21.86 11.85 0.93
C LEU A 314 -21.54 11.82 2.45
N GLY A 315 -20.79 10.82 2.93
CA GLY A 315 -20.33 10.80 4.33
C GLY A 315 -21.40 10.45 5.37
N GLY A 316 -22.39 9.62 5.02
CA GLY A 316 -23.29 8.99 5.98
C GLY A 316 -22.72 7.66 6.49
N SER A 317 -23.03 7.27 7.72
CA SER A 317 -22.64 5.97 8.29
C SER A 317 -22.89 4.84 7.29
N SER A 318 -21.81 4.24 6.78
CA SER A 318 -21.82 3.09 5.89
C SER A 318 -22.33 1.80 6.55
N GLY A 319 -22.94 1.89 7.73
CA GLY A 319 -23.21 0.73 8.59
C GLY A 319 -24.40 -0.14 8.20
N ASP A 320 -25.37 0.37 7.44
CA ASP A 320 -26.64 -0.37 7.25
C ASP A 320 -26.66 -1.26 5.99
N THR A 321 -25.90 -0.92 4.93
CA THR A 321 -26.04 -1.59 3.61
C THR A 321 -24.74 -2.14 3.04
N VAL A 322 -23.59 -1.78 3.59
CA VAL A 322 -22.29 -2.31 3.16
C VAL A 322 -21.44 -2.66 4.37
N ILE A 323 -20.71 -3.77 4.27
CA ILE A 323 -19.72 -4.17 5.27
C ILE A 323 -18.37 -4.28 4.59
N GLN A 324 -17.29 -3.90 5.29
CA GLN A 324 -15.97 -3.99 4.71
C GLN A 324 -15.54 -5.45 4.57
N LEU A 325 -15.17 -5.84 3.36
CA LEU A 325 -14.51 -7.12 3.07
C LEU A 325 -13.01 -6.97 3.28
N GLY A 326 -12.41 -5.86 2.88
CA GLY A 326 -10.98 -5.64 3.05
C GLY A 326 -10.54 -4.33 2.41
N GLY A 327 -9.28 -4.00 2.59
CA GLY A 327 -8.67 -2.86 1.93
C GLY A 327 -7.19 -2.76 2.23
N ALA A 328 -6.47 -2.08 1.36
CA ALA A 328 -5.04 -1.82 1.50
C ALA A 328 -4.72 -0.48 0.86
N GLN A 329 -3.74 0.22 1.42
CA GLN A 329 -3.13 1.42 0.85
C GLN A 329 -1.83 1.10 0.12
N GLU A 330 -1.63 -0.18 -0.18
CA GLU A 330 -0.42 -0.76 -0.72
C GLU A 330 -0.78 -2.06 -1.44
N SER A 331 0.21 -2.70 -2.08
CA SER A 331 0.01 -3.88 -2.94
C SER A 331 -0.61 -5.07 -2.21
N THR A 332 -0.49 -5.14 -0.89
CA THR A 332 -0.96 -6.28 -0.10
C THR A 332 -1.36 -5.86 1.29
N SER A 333 -2.28 -6.60 1.91
CA SER A 333 -2.60 -6.46 3.34
C SER A 333 -2.97 -7.82 3.90
N VAL A 334 -2.44 -8.13 5.08
CA VAL A 334 -2.69 -9.39 5.79
C VAL A 334 -3.26 -9.07 7.17
N ASP A 335 -4.55 -9.31 7.35
CA ASP A 335 -5.24 -9.17 8.62
C ASP A 335 -5.40 -10.56 9.25
N VAL A 336 -4.67 -10.77 10.35
CA VAL A 336 -4.73 -11.99 11.18
C VAL A 336 -4.98 -11.54 12.62
N PRO A 337 -6.25 -11.40 13.03
CA PRO A 337 -6.57 -11.05 14.41
C PRO A 337 -6.13 -12.15 15.40
N PRO A 338 -6.03 -11.84 16.71
CA PRO A 338 -5.65 -12.80 17.75
C PRO A 338 -6.57 -14.02 17.81
N PRO A 339 -6.10 -15.16 18.37
CA PRO A 339 -6.93 -16.35 18.51
C PRO A 339 -8.27 -16.08 19.20
N GLY A 340 -9.37 -16.56 18.61
CA GLY A 340 -10.72 -16.34 19.12
C GLY A 340 -11.46 -15.14 18.52
N VAL A 341 -10.77 -14.27 17.78
CA VAL A 341 -11.37 -13.14 17.09
C VAL A 341 -11.63 -13.49 15.62
N TYR A 342 -12.83 -13.23 15.12
CA TYR A 342 -13.25 -13.63 13.79
C TYR A 342 -14.16 -12.58 13.14
N SER A 343 -14.42 -12.73 11.84
CA SER A 343 -15.35 -11.92 11.07
C SER A 343 -16.35 -12.81 10.34
N VAL A 344 -17.45 -12.22 9.87
CA VAL A 344 -18.50 -12.92 9.13
C VAL A 344 -18.87 -12.19 7.86
N LEU A 345 -19.22 -12.92 6.80
CA LEU A 345 -19.80 -12.38 5.58
C LEU A 345 -20.97 -13.24 5.12
N PRO A 346 -22.01 -12.67 4.48
CA PRO A 346 -23.08 -13.44 3.86
C PRO A 346 -22.54 -14.50 2.90
N LEU A 347 -23.16 -15.68 2.83
CA LEU A 347 -22.76 -16.74 1.89
C LEU A 347 -22.86 -16.33 0.42
N LYS A 348 -23.70 -15.33 0.11
CA LYS A 348 -23.88 -14.78 -1.22
C LYS A 348 -24.23 -13.30 -1.14
N GLY A 349 -23.83 -12.55 -2.16
CA GLY A 349 -24.02 -11.11 -2.20
C GLY A 349 -23.23 -10.48 -3.35
N PHE A 350 -22.98 -9.18 -3.22
CA PHE A 350 -22.24 -8.41 -4.22
C PHE A 350 -21.02 -7.80 -3.56
N VAL A 351 -19.86 -7.95 -4.21
CA VAL A 351 -18.66 -7.23 -3.83
C VAL A 351 -18.64 -5.90 -4.56
N SER A 352 -18.48 -4.82 -3.80
CA SER A 352 -18.12 -3.49 -4.28
C SER A 352 -16.61 -3.38 -4.36
N TRP A 353 -16.10 -3.26 -5.58
CA TRP A 353 -14.69 -3.02 -5.86
C TRP A 353 -14.51 -1.54 -6.14
N ASN A 354 -13.99 -0.82 -5.15
CA ASN A 354 -13.49 0.53 -5.35
C ASN A 354 -11.95 0.46 -5.41
N SER A 355 -11.42 0.61 -6.63
CA SER A 355 -10.00 0.43 -6.92
C SER A 355 -9.43 1.73 -7.44
N HIS A 356 -8.40 2.24 -6.77
CA HIS A 356 -7.70 3.46 -7.14
C HIS A 356 -6.25 3.13 -7.47
N GLY A 357 -5.85 3.38 -8.71
CA GLY A 357 -4.47 3.13 -9.11
C GLY A 357 -3.93 4.11 -10.14
N PHE A 358 -2.61 4.12 -10.23
CA PHE A 358 -1.81 4.97 -11.09
C PHE A 358 -0.80 4.13 -11.87
N ASN A 359 -0.49 4.56 -13.08
CA ASN A 359 0.49 3.93 -13.94
C ASN A 359 1.49 4.98 -14.39
N LEU A 360 2.63 5.05 -13.69
CA LEU A 360 3.71 5.99 -14.01
C LEU A 360 4.55 5.53 -15.21
N THR A 361 4.25 4.37 -15.78
CA THR A 361 4.96 3.83 -16.94
C THR A 361 4.25 4.22 -18.24
N LYS A 362 4.97 4.18 -19.35
CA LYS A 362 4.41 4.46 -20.69
C LYS A 362 3.53 3.32 -21.23
N LYS A 363 3.63 2.12 -20.64
CA LYS A 363 2.94 0.93 -21.13
C LYS A 363 1.58 0.85 -20.46
N ARG A 364 0.53 0.61 -21.24
CA ARG A 364 -0.79 0.30 -20.70
C ARG A 364 -0.73 -0.97 -19.84
N SER A 365 -1.52 -0.99 -18.78
CA SER A 365 -1.63 -2.11 -17.85
C SER A 365 -3.09 -2.42 -17.52
N SER A 366 -3.28 -3.33 -16.58
CA SER A 366 -4.53 -3.54 -15.86
C SER A 366 -4.24 -3.71 -14.39
N ILE A 367 -5.21 -3.37 -13.54
CA ILE A 367 -5.16 -3.63 -12.11
C ILE A 367 -6.09 -4.79 -11.79
N GLU A 368 -5.53 -5.78 -11.13
CA GLU A 368 -6.16 -6.99 -10.65
C GLU A 368 -6.00 -7.10 -9.13
N GLN A 369 -6.99 -7.71 -8.49
CA GLN A 369 -7.10 -7.77 -7.04
C GLN A 369 -7.68 -9.12 -6.61
N TRP A 370 -7.13 -9.69 -5.55
CA TRP A 370 -7.53 -10.96 -4.95
C TRP A 370 -7.72 -10.78 -3.45
N VAL A 371 -8.76 -11.40 -2.90
CA VAL A 371 -8.97 -11.49 -1.44
C VAL A 371 -9.13 -12.94 -1.05
N ASN A 372 -8.20 -13.47 -0.27
CA ASN A 372 -8.31 -14.78 0.35
C ASN A 372 -8.85 -14.65 1.77
N LEU A 373 -9.90 -15.40 2.07
CA LEU A 373 -10.42 -15.55 3.43
C LEU A 373 -10.18 -16.97 3.93
N THR A 374 -9.52 -17.12 5.07
CA THR A 374 -9.35 -18.42 5.75
C THR A 374 -10.43 -18.61 6.79
N PHE A 375 -11.13 -19.74 6.74
CA PHE A 375 -12.24 -20.02 7.64
C PHE A 375 -11.84 -20.05 9.12
N ALA A 376 -12.77 -19.63 9.99
CA ALA A 376 -12.64 -19.70 11.43
C ALA A 376 -13.43 -20.90 11.96
N PRO A 377 -12.81 -21.94 12.55
CA PRO A 377 -13.55 -23.05 13.15
C PRO A 377 -14.35 -22.59 14.38
N GLU A 378 -15.38 -23.33 14.80
CA GLU A 378 -16.25 -22.96 15.93
C GLU A 378 -15.45 -22.67 17.21
N ALA A 379 -14.36 -23.41 17.46
CA ALA A 379 -13.49 -23.21 18.61
C ALA A 379 -12.73 -21.85 18.62
N GLU A 380 -12.68 -21.14 17.50
CA GLU A 380 -12.03 -19.83 17.35
C GLU A 380 -13.04 -18.68 17.19
N ARG A 381 -14.35 -18.92 17.38
CA ARG A 381 -15.41 -17.91 17.23
C ARG A 381 -15.87 -17.33 18.56
N VAL A 382 -15.01 -16.52 19.19
CA VAL A 382 -15.31 -15.91 20.50
C VAL A 382 -15.77 -14.47 20.38
N PHE A 383 -15.05 -13.65 19.63
CA PHE A 383 -15.33 -12.21 19.48
C PHE A 383 -15.39 -11.80 18.01
N ILE A 384 -16.34 -10.93 17.68
CA ILE A 384 -16.39 -10.32 16.34
C ILE A 384 -15.33 -9.21 16.26
N ARG A 385 -14.57 -9.23 15.18
CA ARG A 385 -13.64 -8.17 14.79
C ARG A 385 -14.42 -6.97 14.28
N GLU A 386 -14.09 -5.81 14.84
CA GLU A 386 -14.57 -4.51 14.41
C GLU A 386 -13.43 -3.73 13.73
N GLN A 387 -13.77 -2.99 12.68
CA GLN A 387 -12.84 -2.12 11.98
C GLN A 387 -12.93 -0.69 12.52
N ILE A 388 -11.78 -0.03 12.63
CA ILE A 388 -11.70 1.42 12.79
C ILE A 388 -11.55 2.02 11.39
N PHE A 389 -12.51 2.86 10.99
CA PHE A 389 -12.50 3.63 9.75
C PHE A 389 -13.12 5.01 10.05
N GLU A 390 -12.33 5.90 10.64
CA GLU A 390 -12.82 7.17 11.18
C GLU A 390 -12.90 8.25 10.09
N ALA A 391 -13.99 8.26 9.32
CA ALA A 391 -14.16 9.12 8.14
C ALA A 391 -14.99 10.39 8.37
N ASP A 392 -15.49 10.64 9.58
CA ASP A 392 -16.36 11.80 9.88
C ASP A 392 -15.69 13.16 9.57
N ASN A 393 -14.35 13.21 9.63
CA ASN A 393 -13.56 14.41 9.34
C ASN A 393 -12.59 14.23 8.16
N ILE A 394 -12.85 13.25 7.28
CA ILE A 394 -11.98 12.86 6.16
C ILE A 394 -11.50 14.04 5.30
N PHE A 395 -12.38 15.00 5.01
CA PHE A 395 -12.06 16.21 4.23
C PHE A 395 -12.09 17.50 5.07
N ALA A 396 -12.07 17.40 6.40
CA ALA A 396 -12.27 18.54 7.30
C ALA A 396 -11.05 19.46 7.43
N MET A 397 -10.01 19.26 6.61
CA MET A 397 -8.93 20.22 6.54
C MET A 397 -9.40 21.53 5.93
N SER A 398 -9.11 22.60 6.64
CA SER A 398 -9.12 23.93 6.04
C SER A 398 -8.06 24.01 4.95
N THR A 399 -8.37 24.72 3.86
CA THR A 399 -7.44 24.99 2.76
C THR A 399 -6.03 25.33 3.24
N VAL A 400 -5.03 24.66 2.66
CA VAL A 400 -3.61 24.96 2.88
C VAL A 400 -3.13 25.82 1.71
N THR A 401 -2.83 27.09 2.00
CA THR A 401 -2.31 28.03 1.01
C THR A 401 -1.00 27.50 0.43
N PRO A 402 -0.67 27.80 -0.84
CA PRO A 402 0.66 27.52 -1.38
C PRO A 402 1.77 28.01 -0.45
N PHE A 403 2.77 27.16 -0.25
CA PHE A 403 3.95 27.40 0.58
C PHE A 403 3.68 27.54 2.09
N GLU A 404 2.54 27.01 2.55
CA GLU A 404 2.20 26.92 3.97
C GLU A 404 1.99 25.47 4.42
N LYS A 405 2.10 25.24 5.73
CA LYS A 405 1.71 23.99 6.39
C LYS A 405 0.45 24.19 7.21
N ARG A 406 -0.32 23.11 7.38
CA ARG A 406 -1.47 23.07 8.27
C ARG A 406 -1.43 21.80 9.09
N GLU A 407 -1.72 21.90 10.38
CA GLU A 407 -2.05 20.76 11.23
C GLU A 407 -3.54 20.77 11.56
N ILE A 408 -4.17 19.60 11.50
CA ILE A 408 -5.51 19.35 12.02
C ILE A 408 -5.49 18.15 12.95
N CYS A 409 -6.43 18.13 13.89
CA CYS A 409 -6.61 17.03 14.82
C CYS A 409 -8.08 16.66 14.96
N MET A 410 -8.35 15.42 15.37
CA MET A 410 -9.67 14.99 15.82
C MET A 410 -9.54 13.93 16.91
N THR A 411 -10.67 13.51 17.46
CA THR A 411 -10.76 12.41 18.41
C THR A 411 -11.89 11.47 18.03
N TRP A 412 -11.72 10.19 18.37
CA TRP A 412 -12.79 9.20 18.34
C TRP A 412 -12.72 8.36 19.61
N THR A 413 -13.87 7.81 20.02
CA THR A 413 -14.00 7.07 21.27
C THR A 413 -14.38 5.64 20.95
N LEU A 414 -13.53 4.69 21.31
CA LEU A 414 -13.86 3.26 21.18
C LEU A 414 -15.07 2.91 22.04
N PRO A 415 -15.82 1.82 21.78
CA PRO A 415 -16.89 1.36 22.67
C PRO A 415 -16.32 0.77 23.97
N ARG A 416 -17.19 0.58 24.98
CA ARG A 416 -16.75 0.08 26.28
C ARG A 416 -16.37 -1.38 26.13
N TYR A 417 -15.28 -1.78 26.78
CA TYR A 417 -14.71 -3.13 26.69
C TYR A 417 -14.02 -3.44 25.35
N ALA A 418 -13.74 -2.40 24.56
CA ALA A 418 -12.93 -2.56 23.36
C ALA A 418 -11.53 -3.06 23.73
N GLN A 419 -11.03 -4.00 22.94
CA GLN A 419 -9.67 -4.51 22.94
C GLN A 419 -9.04 -4.07 21.62
N LEU A 420 -8.23 -3.00 21.65
CA LEU A 420 -7.58 -2.45 20.47
C LEU A 420 -6.50 -3.40 19.97
N MET A 421 -6.61 -3.83 18.71
CA MET A 421 -5.69 -4.79 18.10
C MET A 421 -4.69 -4.11 17.17
N SER A 422 -5.11 -3.07 16.44
CA SER A 422 -4.21 -2.38 15.53
C SER A 422 -4.60 -0.92 15.28
N LEU A 423 -3.61 -0.13 14.87
CA LEU A 423 -3.78 1.22 14.33
C LEU A 423 -2.97 1.40 13.04
N SER A 424 -3.53 2.18 12.14
CA SER A 424 -2.87 2.71 10.95
C SER A 424 -3.48 4.09 10.62
N SER A 425 -3.04 4.70 9.53
CA SER A 425 -3.47 6.02 9.09
C SER A 425 -3.60 6.09 7.58
N HIS A 426 -4.30 7.10 7.08
CA HIS A 426 -4.37 7.44 5.66
C HIS A 426 -4.30 8.95 5.50
N MET A 427 -3.40 9.37 4.61
CA MET A 427 -3.22 10.70 4.05
C MET A 427 -2.71 10.53 2.61
N HIS A 428 -2.58 11.61 1.84
CA HIS A 428 -2.03 11.57 0.48
C HIS A 428 -0.66 12.27 0.42
N VAL A 429 -0.21 12.61 -0.79
CA VAL A 429 1.18 12.97 -1.11
C VAL A 429 1.72 14.23 -0.40
N ARG A 430 0.85 15.10 0.10
CA ARG A 430 1.17 16.31 0.87
C ARG A 430 1.04 16.08 2.37
N GLY A 431 0.55 14.92 2.80
CA GLY A 431 0.61 14.46 4.18
C GLY A 431 2.05 14.18 4.59
N GLU A 432 2.58 15.01 5.49
CA GLU A 432 3.97 14.95 5.96
C GLU A 432 4.12 14.09 7.23
N LEU A 433 3.09 14.12 8.07
CA LEU A 433 3.14 13.54 9.41
C LEU A 433 1.74 13.22 9.92
N PHE A 434 1.51 11.97 10.26
CA PHE A 434 0.32 11.50 10.97
C PHE A 434 0.71 11.00 12.36
N ARG A 435 -0.05 11.38 13.38
CA ARG A 435 0.20 11.00 14.77
C ARG A 435 -1.09 10.54 15.44
N ILE A 436 -1.00 9.49 16.26
CA ILE A 436 -2.10 9.07 17.15
C ILE A 436 -1.58 8.99 18.59
N TRP A 437 -2.36 9.54 19.51
CA TRP A 437 -2.19 9.38 20.95
C TRP A 437 -3.28 8.44 21.46
N LEU A 438 -2.86 7.40 22.16
CA LEU A 438 -3.75 6.50 22.87
C LEU A 438 -4.42 7.25 24.05
N PRO A 439 -5.54 6.71 24.57
CA PRO A 439 -6.21 7.31 25.72
C PRO A 439 -5.30 7.37 26.96
N PRO A 440 -5.54 8.32 27.89
CA PRO A 440 -6.72 9.18 27.94
C PRO A 440 -6.58 10.49 27.14
N ASN A 441 -7.66 10.91 26.47
CA ASN A 441 -7.75 12.22 25.82
C ASN A 441 -9.11 12.87 26.06
N GLU A 442 -9.14 14.21 26.20
CA GLU A 442 -10.40 14.96 26.16
C GLU A 442 -10.98 14.94 24.72
N PRO A 443 -12.27 14.58 24.54
CA PRO A 443 -12.92 14.60 23.23
C PRO A 443 -12.95 15.99 22.60
N CYS A 444 -12.64 16.04 21.31
CA CYS A 444 -12.79 17.21 20.46
C CYS A 444 -14.18 17.23 19.81
N VAL A 445 -14.71 18.44 19.56
CA VAL A 445 -15.90 18.63 18.71
C VAL A 445 -15.42 18.97 17.30
N GLY A 446 -15.32 17.94 16.43
CA GLY A 446 -14.72 18.07 15.10
C GLY A 446 -13.25 18.48 15.16
N THR A 447 -12.77 19.20 14.13
CA THR A 447 -11.36 19.61 14.03
C THR A 447 -11.04 20.99 14.61
N ALA A 448 -12.06 21.83 14.81
CA ALA A 448 -11.87 23.21 15.21
C ALA A 448 -11.36 23.33 16.66
N GLY A 449 -10.17 23.90 16.84
CA GLY A 449 -9.56 24.07 18.18
C GLY A 449 -9.08 22.76 18.82
N CYS A 450 -9.13 21.64 18.09
CA CYS A 450 -8.50 20.40 18.51
C CYS A 450 -6.99 20.52 18.27
N VAL A 451 -6.22 20.47 19.36
CA VAL A 451 -4.76 20.65 19.31
C VAL A 451 -4.05 19.34 19.71
N PRO A 452 -2.84 19.10 19.18
CA PRO A 452 -2.05 17.94 19.57
C PRO A 452 -1.67 18.01 21.06
N PRO A 453 -1.63 16.87 21.77
CA PRO A 453 -1.02 16.78 23.08
C PRO A 453 0.47 17.18 23.04
N THR A 454 0.99 17.64 24.17
CA THR A 454 2.42 17.98 24.29
C THR A 454 3.31 16.75 24.55
N THR A 455 2.71 15.59 24.78
CA THR A 455 3.41 14.31 24.94
C THR A 455 3.79 13.72 23.60
N GLU A 456 4.74 12.79 23.60
CA GLU A 456 5.04 12.01 22.41
C GLU A 456 3.80 11.19 21.98
N ALA A 457 3.68 10.97 20.68
CA ALA A 457 2.60 10.18 20.10
C ALA A 457 2.96 8.69 20.18
N ASP A 458 1.95 7.85 20.39
CA ASP A 458 2.11 6.39 20.44
C ASP A 458 2.22 5.78 19.04
N TYR A 459 1.67 6.46 18.03
CA TYR A 459 1.76 6.11 16.62
C TYR A 459 2.30 7.30 15.83
N VAL A 460 3.23 7.04 14.91
CA VAL A 460 3.80 8.04 14.00
C VAL A 460 3.95 7.43 12.62
N SER A 461 3.31 8.02 11.61
CA SER A 461 3.54 7.72 10.20
C SER A 461 3.98 8.97 9.45
N ARG A 462 4.90 8.80 8.50
CA ARG A 462 5.42 9.86 7.61
C ARG A 462 5.29 9.51 6.13
N LEU A 463 4.84 8.30 5.84
CA LEU A 463 4.65 7.79 4.50
C LEU A 463 3.14 7.69 4.25
N TYR A 464 2.71 8.24 3.13
CA TYR A 464 1.30 8.24 2.72
C TYR A 464 0.97 7.02 1.87
N ASP A 465 1.93 6.56 1.08
CA ASP A 465 1.90 5.42 0.18
C ASP A 465 2.29 4.10 0.87
N ASP A 466 2.66 4.18 2.16
CA ASP A 466 3.06 3.06 2.99
C ASP A 466 2.89 3.37 4.50
N PRO A 467 1.67 3.65 4.96
CA PRO A 467 1.48 4.05 6.34
C PRO A 467 1.77 2.88 7.29
N LEU A 468 2.52 3.17 8.35
CA LEU A 468 2.84 2.20 9.40
C LEU A 468 1.58 1.47 9.91
N TYR A 469 1.66 0.15 10.08
CA TYR A 469 0.70 -0.61 10.87
C TYR A 469 1.30 -0.93 12.24
N THR A 470 0.64 -0.49 13.30
CA THR A 470 0.98 -0.88 14.67
C THR A 470 0.02 -1.97 15.12
N TYR A 471 0.55 -3.11 15.55
CA TYR A 471 -0.20 -4.23 16.12
C TYR A 471 0.05 -4.32 17.63
N TYR A 472 -1.00 -4.56 18.40
CA TYR A 472 -0.94 -4.70 19.85
C TYR A 472 -1.15 -6.16 20.25
N ASP A 473 -0.09 -6.79 20.77
CA ASP A 473 -0.14 -8.14 21.34
C ASP A 473 0.50 -8.15 22.75
N PRO A 474 -0.27 -8.33 23.83
CA PRO A 474 -1.74 -8.49 23.82
C PRO A 474 -2.47 -7.20 23.40
N PRO A 475 -3.73 -7.30 22.93
CA PRO A 475 -4.57 -6.13 22.65
C PRO A 475 -4.70 -5.17 23.84
N ASN A 476 -4.77 -3.87 23.57
CA ASN A 476 -4.91 -2.86 24.63
C ASN A 476 -6.36 -2.79 25.13
N ASP A 477 -6.54 -2.90 26.46
CA ASP A 477 -7.85 -2.92 27.11
C ASP A 477 -8.43 -1.51 27.35
N TYR A 478 -9.63 -1.27 26.84
CA TYR A 478 -10.40 -0.04 27.01
C TYR A 478 -11.77 -0.31 27.64
N SER A 479 -11.77 -0.94 28.82
CA SER A 479 -12.97 -1.30 29.59
C SER A 479 -13.57 -0.18 30.47
N SER A 480 -12.90 0.97 30.58
CA SER A 480 -13.32 2.08 31.45
C SER A 480 -14.73 2.58 31.11
N ALA A 481 -15.46 3.07 32.12
CA ALA A 481 -16.76 3.72 31.91
C ALA A 481 -16.62 5.20 31.52
N ALA A 482 -15.45 5.81 31.73
CA ALA A 482 -15.17 7.17 31.30
C ALA A 482 -14.84 7.19 29.81
N ASP A 483 -15.30 8.22 29.10
CA ASP A 483 -15.04 8.37 27.66
C ASP A 483 -13.60 8.79 27.41
N GLU A 484 -13.03 9.64 28.28
CA GLU A 484 -11.67 10.12 28.13
C GLU A 484 -10.66 8.97 28.11
N ASP A 485 -10.86 7.96 28.97
CA ASP A 485 -10.05 6.75 29.09
C ASP A 485 -10.13 5.81 27.88
N ARG A 486 -11.00 6.11 26.90
CA ARG A 486 -11.21 5.33 25.68
C ARG A 486 -11.18 6.19 24.42
N THR A 487 -10.84 7.46 24.57
CA THR A 487 -10.78 8.43 23.47
C THR A 487 -9.36 8.53 22.95
N LEU A 488 -9.19 8.18 21.68
CA LEU A 488 -7.96 8.36 20.93
C LEU A 488 -7.97 9.75 20.29
N LYS A 489 -6.78 10.28 20.02
CA LYS A 489 -6.61 11.54 19.32
C LYS A 489 -5.67 11.36 18.15
N ALA A 490 -6.07 11.81 16.96
CA ALA A 490 -5.22 11.84 15.79
C ALA A 490 -4.92 13.27 15.38
N CYS A 491 -3.72 13.51 14.83
CA CYS A 491 -3.38 14.75 14.14
C CYS A 491 -2.61 14.45 12.86
N ALA A 492 -2.83 15.26 11.83
CA ALA A 492 -2.10 15.19 10.57
C ALA A 492 -1.58 16.57 10.16
N VAL A 493 -0.35 16.61 9.65
CA VAL A 493 0.32 17.79 9.08
C VAL A 493 0.35 17.65 7.57
N TYR A 494 -0.10 18.70 6.89
CA TYR A 494 -0.07 18.80 5.44
C TYR A 494 0.86 19.93 5.02
N ASP A 495 1.80 19.62 4.13
CA ASP A 495 2.75 20.58 3.56
C ASP A 495 2.45 20.85 2.09
N ASN A 496 2.00 22.07 1.78
CA ASN A 496 1.81 22.51 0.40
C ASN A 496 3.03 23.29 -0.11
N GLY A 497 4.23 22.72 0.01
CA GLY A 497 5.48 23.26 -0.49
C GLY A 497 6.12 24.36 0.38
N ALA A 498 5.81 24.40 1.67
CA ALA A 498 6.45 25.28 2.65
C ALA A 498 7.93 24.93 2.86
N ASP A 499 8.25 23.64 3.00
CA ASP A 499 9.64 23.19 3.15
C ASP A 499 10.38 23.19 1.81
N ASN A 500 9.69 22.72 0.75
CA ASN A 500 10.20 22.72 -0.62
C ASN A 500 9.16 23.30 -1.59
N PRO A 501 9.37 24.51 -2.11
CA PRO A 501 8.46 25.13 -3.08
C PRO A 501 8.19 24.31 -4.34
N LEU A 502 9.08 23.38 -4.73
CA LEU A 502 8.89 22.53 -5.90
C LEU A 502 7.86 21.41 -5.69
N GLU A 503 7.51 21.12 -4.43
CA GLU A 503 6.52 20.13 -4.03
C GLU A 503 5.13 20.74 -3.82
N VAL A 504 4.98 22.06 -4.05
CA VAL A 504 3.66 22.70 -4.05
C VAL A 504 2.76 22.02 -5.09
N LYS A 505 1.48 21.88 -4.75
CA LYS A 505 0.46 21.48 -5.71
C LYS A 505 0.42 22.47 -6.87
N ARG A 506 0.37 21.96 -8.11
CA ARG A 506 0.48 22.78 -9.32
C ARG A 506 -0.63 22.47 -10.31
N GLU A 507 -1.10 23.51 -10.99
CA GLU A 507 -2.03 23.33 -12.11
C GLU A 507 -1.36 22.57 -13.28
N SER A 508 -0.10 22.87 -13.59
CA SER A 508 0.59 22.28 -14.73
C SER A 508 0.90 20.79 -14.59
N THR A 509 0.94 20.28 -13.35
CA THR A 509 1.20 18.86 -13.04
C THR A 509 -0.03 18.15 -12.51
N LYS A 510 -1.22 18.75 -12.64
CA LYS A 510 -2.45 18.14 -12.15
C LYS A 510 -2.63 16.72 -12.73
N PRO A 511 -3.20 15.79 -11.95
CA PRO A 511 -3.45 14.44 -12.44
C PRO A 511 -4.31 14.48 -13.72
N ASN A 512 -3.88 13.72 -14.73
CA ASN A 512 -4.68 13.51 -15.94
C ASN A 512 -5.66 12.35 -15.70
N THR A 513 -6.63 12.58 -14.81
CA THR A 513 -7.59 11.58 -14.39
C THR A 513 -9.04 11.99 -14.70
N PRO A 514 -9.91 11.07 -15.16
CA PRO A 514 -11.34 11.33 -15.24
C PRO A 514 -11.96 11.70 -13.88
N THR A 515 -11.33 11.28 -12.77
CA THR A 515 -11.72 11.61 -11.40
C THR A 515 -11.79 13.12 -11.15
N CYS A 516 -11.06 13.94 -11.91
CA CYS A 516 -11.14 15.40 -11.83
C CYS A 516 -12.53 15.99 -12.15
N SER A 517 -13.42 15.20 -12.76
CA SER A 517 -14.81 15.60 -13.03
C SER A 517 -15.74 15.34 -11.84
N PHE A 518 -15.25 14.67 -10.79
CA PHE A 518 -16.01 14.39 -9.57
C PHE A 518 -16.09 15.65 -8.69
N PHE A 519 -17.26 15.90 -8.09
CA PHE A 519 -17.53 17.17 -7.41
C PHE A 519 -16.74 17.38 -6.09
N LEU A 520 -16.09 16.34 -5.57
CA LEU A 520 -15.17 16.39 -4.42
C LEU A 520 -13.68 16.25 -4.83
N ALA A 521 -13.38 16.25 -6.13
CA ALA A 521 -12.00 16.20 -6.63
C ALA A 521 -11.55 17.61 -7.05
N ASN A 522 -10.41 18.07 -6.53
CA ASN A 522 -9.79 19.33 -6.91
C ASN A 522 -8.41 19.07 -7.53
N CYS A 523 -8.34 18.46 -8.71
CA CYS A 523 -7.05 18.13 -9.35
C CYS A 523 -6.10 19.32 -9.57
N GLY A 524 -6.62 20.54 -9.63
CA GLY A 524 -5.84 21.76 -9.84
C GLY A 524 -6.54 22.96 -9.23
N CYS A 525 -6.38 24.13 -9.83
CA CYS A 525 -7.06 25.34 -9.36
C CYS A 525 -7.37 26.34 -10.46
N GLU A 526 -8.40 27.14 -10.24
CA GLU A 526 -8.77 28.20 -11.17
C GLU A 526 -7.67 29.27 -11.25
N ALA A 527 -7.60 29.99 -12.37
CA ALA A 527 -6.60 31.05 -12.56
C ALA A 527 -6.52 32.02 -11.36
N ARG A 528 -7.67 32.41 -10.80
CA ARG A 528 -7.78 33.35 -9.66
C ARG A 528 -7.18 32.83 -8.35
N GLU A 529 -7.04 31.52 -8.21
CA GLU A 529 -6.48 30.86 -7.02
C GLU A 529 -4.96 30.66 -7.15
N ARG A 530 -4.41 30.83 -8.35
CA ARG A 530 -2.99 30.61 -8.61
C ARG A 530 -2.14 31.73 -8.03
N VAL A 531 -1.02 31.30 -7.47
CA VAL A 531 0.06 32.18 -7.04
C VAL A 531 1.37 31.82 -7.73
N CYS A 532 2.32 32.75 -7.66
CA CYS A 532 3.63 32.56 -8.28
C CYS A 532 4.46 31.49 -7.57
N LEU A 533 5.04 30.60 -8.37
CA LEU A 533 6.09 29.65 -8.04
C LEU A 533 7.41 30.13 -8.65
N GLY A 534 8.44 30.32 -7.83
CA GLY A 534 9.71 30.93 -8.20
C GLY A 534 9.62 32.44 -8.42
N GLY A 535 10.77 33.02 -8.76
CA GLY A 535 10.90 34.44 -9.08
C GLY A 535 10.78 35.37 -7.86
N ALA A 536 10.80 36.68 -8.13
CA ALA A 536 10.79 37.72 -7.10
C ALA A 536 9.42 37.92 -6.43
N GLN A 537 8.37 37.25 -6.92
CA GLN A 537 6.99 37.39 -6.44
C GLN A 537 6.38 36.07 -5.94
N GLN A 538 7.21 35.08 -5.57
CA GLN A 538 6.80 33.82 -4.92
C GLN A 538 5.63 34.02 -3.94
N GLY A 539 4.57 33.21 -4.07
CA GLY A 539 3.38 33.26 -3.22
C GLY A 539 2.40 34.40 -3.51
N THR A 540 2.72 35.32 -4.44
CA THR A 540 1.81 36.41 -4.82
C THR A 540 0.77 35.92 -5.83
N SER A 541 -0.49 36.32 -5.65
CA SER A 541 -1.56 36.03 -6.61
C SER A 541 -1.21 36.58 -7.99
N CYS A 542 -1.34 35.72 -8.99
CA CYS A 542 -0.95 36.01 -10.37
C CYS A 542 -2.09 35.82 -11.38
N ASN A 543 -3.24 35.29 -10.96
CA ASN A 543 -4.46 35.17 -11.77
C ASN A 543 -4.24 34.52 -13.15
N GLY A 544 -3.36 33.51 -13.24
CA GLY A 544 -2.97 32.84 -14.48
C GLY A 544 -1.94 33.57 -15.36
N ASP A 545 -1.37 34.70 -14.91
CA ASP A 545 -0.42 35.51 -15.67
C ASP A 545 1.02 35.36 -15.14
N ASN A 546 1.85 34.63 -15.88
CA ASN A 546 3.27 34.42 -15.55
C ASN A 546 4.07 35.73 -15.48
N SER A 547 3.66 36.79 -16.18
CA SER A 547 4.39 38.05 -16.18
C SER A 547 4.36 38.76 -14.81
N VAL A 548 3.39 38.43 -13.97
CA VAL A 548 3.29 38.90 -12.58
C VAL A 548 4.41 38.32 -11.72
N CYS A 549 4.94 37.14 -12.04
CA CYS A 549 5.85 36.40 -11.18
C CYS A 549 7.32 36.87 -11.24
N GLY A 550 7.65 37.69 -12.24
CA GLY A 550 9.01 38.14 -12.50
C GLY A 550 9.90 37.06 -13.10
N ASP A 551 11.17 37.41 -13.35
CA ASP A 551 12.12 36.52 -14.01
C ASP A 551 12.30 35.20 -13.23
N GLY A 552 12.10 34.07 -13.93
CA GLY A 552 12.20 32.73 -13.37
C GLY A 552 10.99 32.27 -12.54
N GLY A 553 9.94 33.08 -12.42
CA GLY A 553 8.68 32.71 -11.78
C GLY A 553 7.60 32.27 -12.77
N VAL A 554 6.72 31.37 -12.34
CA VAL A 554 5.55 30.88 -13.11
C VAL A 554 4.29 30.93 -12.25
N CYS A 555 3.15 31.25 -12.87
CA CYS A 555 1.86 31.36 -12.20
C CYS A 555 1.15 30.01 -12.18
N ASP A 556 1.51 29.16 -11.22
CA ASP A 556 1.18 27.74 -11.30
C ASP A 556 0.87 27.06 -9.96
N ALA A 557 1.24 27.68 -8.83
CA ALA A 557 1.02 27.08 -7.51
C ALA A 557 -0.45 27.19 -7.09
N CYS A 558 -1.02 26.09 -6.62
CA CYS A 558 -2.42 25.92 -6.26
C CYS A 558 -2.62 25.65 -4.77
N PRO A 559 -3.73 26.14 -4.18
CA PRO A 559 -4.14 25.74 -2.84
C PRO A 559 -4.43 24.23 -2.77
N LEU A 560 -4.16 23.66 -1.60
CA LEU A 560 -4.45 22.28 -1.26
C LEU A 560 -5.78 22.20 -0.49
N TYR A 561 -6.60 21.20 -0.82
CA TYR A 561 -7.93 20.99 -0.24
C TYR A 561 -8.07 19.56 0.29
N GLY A 562 -9.07 19.37 1.14
CA GLY A 562 -9.59 18.03 1.40
C GLY A 562 -10.29 17.50 0.15
N GLY A 563 -9.93 16.31 -0.31
CA GLY A 563 -10.44 15.74 -1.54
C GLY A 563 -9.93 14.33 -1.81
N VAL A 564 -10.38 13.78 -2.93
CA VAL A 564 -10.29 12.34 -3.20
C VAL A 564 -9.11 11.94 -4.08
N THR A 565 -8.51 12.91 -4.78
CA THR A 565 -7.36 12.65 -5.65
C THR A 565 -6.08 12.59 -4.81
N THR A 566 -5.06 11.86 -5.29
CA THR A 566 -3.74 11.81 -4.64
C THR A 566 -3.08 13.19 -4.47
N ASP A 567 -3.48 14.20 -5.25
CA ASP A 567 -3.00 15.59 -5.17
C ASP A 567 -3.85 16.51 -4.26
N ASP A 568 -4.96 15.99 -3.74
CA ASP A 568 -5.73 16.52 -2.61
C ASP A 568 -5.46 15.63 -1.39
N GLU A 569 -6.05 15.92 -0.24
CA GLU A 569 -5.74 15.17 0.97
C GLU A 569 -6.95 14.61 1.71
N MET A 570 -6.67 13.55 2.47
CA MET A 570 -7.59 12.87 3.36
C MET A 570 -7.02 12.77 4.77
N PHE A 571 -7.92 12.62 5.76
CA PHE A 571 -7.56 12.44 7.15
C PHE A 571 -8.35 11.28 7.78
N ILE A 572 -7.78 10.07 7.77
CA ILE A 572 -8.47 8.87 8.27
C ILE A 572 -7.57 8.05 9.21
N PRO A 573 -7.89 7.98 10.50
CA PRO A 573 -7.45 6.91 11.39
C PRO A 573 -8.08 5.58 11.00
N LEU A 574 -7.23 4.56 10.93
CA LEU A 574 -7.61 3.19 10.62
C LEU A 574 -7.15 2.25 11.73
N GLY A 575 -7.68 1.03 11.73
CA GLY A 575 -7.30 0.02 12.72
C GLY A 575 -8.36 -1.03 12.94
N SER A 576 -8.26 -1.73 14.06
CA SER A 576 -9.23 -2.75 14.44
C SER A 576 -9.29 -2.98 15.94
N TYR A 577 -10.46 -3.44 16.42
CA TYR A 577 -10.66 -3.85 17.81
C TYR A 577 -11.67 -5.01 17.87
N PHE A 578 -11.88 -5.59 19.04
CA PHE A 578 -13.06 -6.40 19.34
C PHE A 578 -13.64 -6.00 20.68
N VAL A 579 -14.88 -6.38 20.99
CA VAL A 579 -15.50 -6.09 22.28
C VAL A 579 -15.53 -7.34 23.15
N ALA A 580 -14.77 -7.34 24.24
CA ALA A 580 -14.81 -8.41 25.23
C ALA A 580 -15.96 -8.15 26.21
N GLU A 581 -17.16 -8.66 25.94
CA GLU A 581 -18.29 -8.49 26.88
C GLU A 581 -17.88 -8.87 28.33
N PRO A 582 -18.37 -8.16 29.35
CA PRO A 582 -18.03 -8.45 30.73
C PRO A 582 -18.41 -9.90 31.06
N SER A 583 -17.45 -10.68 31.58
CA SER A 583 -17.78 -11.97 32.19
C SER A 583 -18.84 -11.75 33.27
N PRO A 584 -19.97 -12.50 33.25
CA PRO A 584 -21.09 -12.30 34.16
C PRO A 584 -20.76 -12.44 35.65
#